data_AF-A0A4Q4XAZ7-F1
#
_entry.id   AF-A0A4Q4XAZ7-F1
#
_cell.length_a   1.000
_cell.length_b   1.000
_cell.length_c   1.000
_cell.angle_alpha   90.00
_cell.angle_beta   90.00
_cell.angle_gamma   90.00
#
_symmetry.space_group_name_H-M   'P 1'
#
loop_
_entity.id
_entity.type
_entity.pdbx_description
1 polymer ?
#
loop_
_entity_poly.entity_id
_entity_poly.type
_entity_poly.pdbx_seq_one_letter_code
_entity_poly.pdbx_strand_id
1 'polypeptide(L)'
;MDRNLVRQHYSPSLKAWLGDLGDGTHDGSADDPRIRVIRVKTGSVTYMVTNKTLLGRVSEIAKGTVTGSVATPNKLREVSESEVSEWRASH
;
A
#
# COMPACT_ATOMS: atom_id res chain seq x y z
N MET A 1 13.49 -16.28 15.54
CA MET A 1 12.58 -15.48 14.70
C MET A 1 11.17 -15.74 15.19
N ASP A 2 10.34 -14.71 15.36
CA ASP A 2 9.01 -14.89 15.95
C ASP A 2 8.03 -15.48 14.91
N ARG A 3 7.73 -16.77 15.05
CA ARG A 3 6.78 -17.48 14.18
C ARG A 3 5.33 -17.12 14.50
N ASN A 4 5.04 -16.63 15.70
CA ASN A 4 3.68 -16.21 16.04
C ASN A 4 3.31 -14.93 15.26
N LEU A 5 4.24 -14.00 15.11
CA LEU A 5 4.06 -12.83 14.23
C LEU A 5 3.86 -13.23 12.76
N VAL A 6 4.59 -14.23 12.27
CA VAL A 6 4.35 -14.76 10.91
C VAL A 6 2.92 -15.28 10.81
N ARG A 7 2.49 -16.16 11.72
CA ARG A 7 1.14 -16.75 11.69
C ARG A 7 0.04 -15.70 11.83
N GLN A 8 0.25 -14.66 12.65
CA GLN A 8 -0.69 -13.56 12.83
C GLN A 8 -0.91 -12.75 11.54
N HIS A 9 0.14 -12.56 10.74
CA HIS A 9 0.09 -11.74 9.52
C HIS A 9 0.04 -12.56 8.23
N TYR A 10 0.06 -13.88 8.33
CA TYR A 10 0.04 -14.78 7.19
C TYR A 10 -1.33 -14.74 6.49
N SER A 11 -1.31 -14.75 5.16
CA SER A 11 -2.49 -14.94 4.33
C SER A 11 -2.36 -16.25 3.55
N PRO A 12 -3.39 -17.13 3.51
CA PRO A 12 -3.38 -18.32 2.67
C PRO A 12 -3.09 -18.05 1.20
N SER A 13 -3.42 -16.85 0.70
CA SER A 13 -3.09 -16.44 -0.68
C SER A 13 -1.58 -16.37 -0.97
N LEU A 14 -0.74 -16.28 0.07
CA LEU A 14 0.71 -16.23 -0.07
C LEU A 14 1.29 -17.54 -0.63
N LYS A 15 0.62 -18.68 -0.38
CA LYS A 15 1.02 -19.99 -0.91
C LYS A 15 1.09 -20.01 -2.44
N ALA A 16 0.26 -19.24 -3.14
CA ALA A 16 0.29 -19.13 -4.60
C ALA A 16 1.60 -18.53 -5.15
N TRP A 17 2.34 -17.78 -4.32
CA TRP A 17 3.59 -17.13 -4.71
C TRP A 17 4.83 -17.95 -4.36
N LEU A 18 4.78 -18.72 -3.28
CA LEU A 18 5.90 -19.57 -2.87
C LEU A 18 5.86 -20.98 -3.44
N GLY A 19 4.64 -21.49 -3.71
CA GLY A 19 4.42 -22.88 -4.08
C GLY A 19 4.83 -23.88 -2.99
N ASP A 20 4.65 -25.16 -3.33
CA ASP A 20 5.17 -26.29 -2.56
C ASP A 20 6.34 -26.90 -3.34
N LEU A 21 7.50 -27.04 -2.69
CA LEU A 21 8.69 -27.64 -3.31
C LEU A 21 8.67 -29.18 -3.26
N GLY A 22 7.74 -29.78 -2.51
CA GLY A 22 7.66 -31.23 -2.34
C GLY A 22 8.76 -31.84 -1.47
N ASP A 23 9.52 -31.02 -0.74
CA ASP A 23 10.63 -31.44 0.13
C ASP A 23 10.21 -31.62 1.60
N GLY A 24 8.91 -31.53 1.88
CA GLY A 24 8.34 -31.66 3.23
C GLY A 24 8.62 -30.48 4.16
N THR A 25 9.30 -29.43 3.71
CA THR A 25 9.68 -28.26 4.53
C THR A 25 9.21 -26.94 3.94
N HIS A 26 9.26 -26.81 2.61
CA HIS A 26 8.98 -25.58 1.89
C HIS A 26 7.65 -25.68 1.14
N ASP A 27 6.56 -25.58 1.88
CA ASP A 27 5.20 -25.85 1.40
C ASP A 27 4.35 -24.58 1.18
N GLY A 28 4.95 -23.40 1.38
CA GLY A 28 4.30 -22.10 1.29
C GLY A 28 3.31 -21.82 2.42
N SER A 29 3.22 -22.65 3.45
CA SER A 29 2.35 -22.46 4.62
C SER A 29 2.87 -21.34 5.54
N ALA A 30 2.08 -21.02 6.57
CA ALA A 30 2.51 -20.11 7.63
C ALA A 30 3.76 -20.60 8.40
N ASP A 31 4.12 -21.88 8.26
CA ASP A 31 5.30 -22.52 8.85
C ASP A 31 6.48 -22.65 7.88
N ASP A 32 6.30 -22.27 6.61
CA ASP A 32 7.38 -22.26 5.64
C ASP A 32 8.55 -21.38 6.12
N PRO A 33 9.78 -21.91 6.17
CA PRO A 33 10.94 -21.22 6.71
C PRO A 33 11.49 -20.14 5.76
N ARG A 34 10.94 -19.95 4.55
CA ARG A 34 11.28 -18.83 3.65
C ARG A 34 10.53 -17.55 4.02
N ILE A 35 9.41 -17.65 4.72
CA ILE A 35 8.57 -16.49 5.06
C ILE A 35 9.13 -15.75 6.29
N ARG A 36 9.25 -14.43 6.17
CA ARG A 36 9.71 -13.51 7.22
C ARG A 36 8.80 -12.29 7.31
N VAL A 37 8.71 -11.68 8.49
CA VAL A 37 7.99 -10.42 8.71
C VAL A 37 8.97 -9.26 8.61
N ILE A 38 8.61 -8.24 7.83
CA ILE A 38 9.31 -6.96 7.78
C ILE A 38 8.41 -5.93 8.48
N ARG A 39 8.92 -5.30 9.52
CA ARG A 39 8.23 -4.20 10.20
C ARG A 39 8.62 -2.88 9.53
N VAL A 40 7.64 -2.20 8.92
CA VAL A 40 7.81 -0.84 8.40
C VAL A 40 7.31 0.14 9.46
N LYS A 41 8.13 1.15 9.79
CA LYS A 41 7.75 2.27 10.65
C LYS A 41 7.64 3.52 9.79
N THR A 42 6.44 4.08 9.69
CA THR A 42 6.22 5.29 8.89
C THR A 42 6.92 6.49 9.51
N GLY A 43 7.82 7.10 8.73
CA GLY A 43 8.38 8.43 8.98
C GLY A 43 7.45 9.49 8.41
N SER A 44 7.51 9.74 7.10
CA SER A 44 6.57 10.58 6.34
C SER A 44 5.91 9.81 5.20
N VAL A 45 4.83 10.36 4.63
CA VAL A 45 4.13 9.78 3.48
C VAL A 45 3.85 10.86 2.44
N THR A 46 4.33 10.67 1.21
CA THR A 46 3.96 11.53 0.08
C THR A 46 3.20 10.71 -0.94
N TYR A 47 1.98 11.14 -1.28
CA TYR A 47 1.10 10.41 -2.16
C TYR A 47 0.21 11.33 -2.96
N MET A 48 -0.33 10.80 -4.05
CA MET A 48 -1.21 11.52 -4.94
C MET A 48 -2.66 11.13 -4.69
N VAL A 49 -3.53 12.11 -4.47
CA VAL A 49 -4.97 11.89 -4.26
C VAL A 49 -5.72 12.41 -5.48
N THR A 50 -6.57 11.55 -6.06
CA THR A 50 -7.50 11.92 -7.11
C THR A 50 -8.91 12.05 -6.52
N ASN A 51 -9.46 13.26 -6.53
CA ASN A 51 -10.82 13.53 -6.03
C ASN A 51 -11.88 13.45 -7.15
N LYS A 52 -11.51 12.96 -8.33
CA LYS A 52 -12.36 13.02 -9.54
C LYS A 52 -12.79 11.61 -9.94
N THR A 53 -14.09 11.38 -9.92
CA THR A 53 -14.73 10.22 -10.58
C THR A 53 -14.47 10.28 -12.10
N LEU A 54 -14.69 9.17 -12.82
CA LEU A 54 -14.52 9.12 -14.28
C LEU A 54 -15.23 10.26 -15.02
N LEU A 55 -16.44 10.63 -14.59
CA LEU A 55 -17.20 11.77 -15.14
C LEU A 55 -16.52 13.12 -14.87
N GLY A 56 -15.94 13.30 -13.68
CA GLY A 56 -15.18 14.50 -13.34
C GLY A 56 -13.89 14.66 -14.13
N ARG A 57 -13.32 13.58 -14.67
CA ARG A 57 -12.13 13.62 -15.53
C ARG A 57 -12.46 14.10 -16.94
N VAL A 58 -13.58 13.65 -17.52
CA VAL A 58 -14.02 14.05 -18.88
C VAL A 58 -14.35 15.54 -18.95
N SER A 59 -14.98 16.09 -17.91
CA SER A 59 -15.29 17.53 -17.86
C SER A 59 -14.05 18.42 -17.76
N GLU A 60 -13.01 17.98 -17.05
CA GLU A 60 -11.71 18.68 -16.99
C GLU A 60 -10.97 18.63 -18.33
N ILE A 61 -11.04 17.51 -19.06
CA ILE A 61 -10.46 17.40 -20.41
C ILE A 61 -11.16 18.38 -21.36
N ALA A 62 -12.50 18.40 -21.36
CA ALA A 62 -13.27 19.34 -22.18
C ALA A 62 -12.97 20.81 -21.83
N LYS A 63 -12.86 21.14 -20.54
CA LYS A 63 -12.44 22.48 -20.09
C LYS A 63 -11.01 22.81 -20.53
N GLY A 64 -10.06 21.89 -20.40
CA GLY A 64 -8.67 22.11 -20.80
C GLY A 64 -8.53 22.39 -22.30
N THR A 65 -9.29 21.67 -23.13
CA THR A 65 -9.32 21.88 -24.60
C THR A 65 -9.88 23.26 -24.98
N VAL A 66 -10.84 23.80 -24.22
CA VAL A 66 -11.46 25.10 -24.50
C VAL A 66 -10.67 26.27 -23.89
N THR A 67 -10.08 26.08 -22.71
CA THR A 67 -9.44 27.16 -21.93
C THR A 67 -7.92 27.20 -22.05
N GLY A 68 -7.29 26.19 -22.65
CA GLY A 68 -5.83 26.05 -22.70
C GLY A 68 -5.17 25.69 -21.35
N SER A 69 -5.96 25.45 -20.30
CA SER A 69 -5.46 25.10 -18.97
C SER A 69 -5.11 23.61 -18.88
N VAL A 70 -3.93 23.28 -18.33
CA VAL A 70 -3.54 21.89 -18.07
C VAL A 70 -4.42 21.33 -16.95
N ALA A 71 -5.27 20.35 -17.27
CA ALA A 71 -6.07 19.66 -16.27
C ALA A 71 -5.14 19.15 -15.15
N THR A 72 -5.40 19.55 -13.90
CA THR A 72 -4.66 19.08 -12.72
C THR A 72 -5.56 18.11 -11.94
N PRO A 73 -5.76 16.87 -12.43
CA PRO A 73 -6.75 15.96 -11.86
C PRO A 73 -6.38 15.43 -10.47
N ASN A 74 -5.17 15.75 -9.99
CA ASN A 74 -4.54 15.12 -8.85
C ASN A 74 -3.96 16.18 -7.91
N LYS A 75 -4.12 15.96 -6.60
CA LYS A 75 -3.46 16.74 -5.55
C LYS A 75 -2.32 15.91 -4.96
N LEU A 76 -1.13 16.49 -4.91
CA LEU A 76 -0.04 15.93 -4.12
C LEU A 76 -0.34 16.22 -2.64
N ARG A 77 -0.27 15.19 -1.80
CA ARG A 77 -0.39 15.32 -0.35
C ARG A 77 0.87 14.75 0.29
N GLU A 78 1.38 15.49 1.26
CA GLU A 78 2.39 15.04 2.18
C GLU A 78 1.75 14.87 3.56
N VAL A 79 2.19 13.85 4.29
CA VAL A 79 1.99 13.67 5.72
C VAL A 79 3.38 13.68 6.34
N SER A 80 3.65 14.72 7.11
CA SER A 80 4.94 14.95 7.75
C SER A 80 5.19 13.98 8.90
N GLU A 81 6.45 13.85 9.32
CA GLU A 81 6.80 13.02 10.48
C GLU A 81 6.13 13.50 11.77
N SER A 82 5.96 14.81 11.94
CA SER A 82 5.23 15.38 13.09
C SER A 82 3.76 14.96 13.09
N GLU A 83 3.07 15.05 11.95
CA GLU A 83 1.68 14.59 11.84
C GLU A 83 1.54 13.08 12.12
N VAL A 84 2.48 12.27 11.63
CA VAL A 84 2.50 10.82 11.94
C VAL A 84 2.74 10.59 13.43
N SER A 85 3.62 11.37 14.06
CA SER A 85 3.90 11.24 15.49
C SER A 85 2.73 11.68 16.37
N GLU A 86 2.09 12.80 16.05
CA GLU A 86 0.88 13.30 16.73
C GLU A 86 -0.27 12.31 16.64
N TRP A 87 -0.48 11.72 15.45
CA TRP A 87 -1.49 10.69 15.27
C TRP A 87 -1.22 9.46 16.15
N ARG A 88 0.03 8.98 16.20
CA ARG A 88 0.44 7.85 17.07
C ARG A 88 0.34 8.14 18.57
N ALA A 89 0.38 9.40 18.98
CA ALA A 89 0.23 9.78 20.38
C ALA A 89 -1.24 9.85 20.83
N SER A 90 -2.17 9.95 19.88
CA SER A 90 -3.60 10.13 20.14
C SER A 90 -4.47 8.89 19.91
N HIS A 91 -3.89 7.81 19.38
CA HIS A 91 -4.55 6.53 19.04
C HIS A 91 -3.63 5.36 19.36
#